data_AF-A0AAT9QXV1-F1
#
_entry.id   AF-A0AAT9QXV1-F1
#
_cell.length_a   1.000
_cell.length_b   1.000
_cell.length_c   1.000
_cell.angle_alpha   90.00
_cell.angle_beta   90.00
_cell.angle_gamma   90.00
#
_symmetry.space_group_name_H-M   'P 1'
#
loop_
_entity.id
_entity.type
_entity.pdbx_description
1 polymer ?
#
loop_
_entity_poly.entity_id
_entity_poly.type
_entity_poly.pdbx_seq_one_letter_code
_entity_poly.pdbx_strand_id
1 'polypeptide(L)'
;MITGESDETFAQVLSELMATYKANQSDIARAVDMSPSAVSLWLNGKKTPRDAAIAKLAEAYPKYTVQRLTAAAGRKAPAPLTPDRREVVLDVFDRLTEEQQELLLIQARAVADSNQG
;
A
#
# COMPACT_ATOMS: atom_id res chain seq x y z
N MET A 1 -25.39 -9.81 4.59
CA MET A 1 -24.22 -10.50 4.00
C MET A 1 -23.01 -9.63 4.24
N ILE A 2 -22.04 -10.10 5.02
CA ILE A 2 -20.75 -9.43 5.23
C ILE A 2 -19.81 -10.04 4.19
N THR A 3 -19.47 -9.30 3.14
CA THR A 3 -18.40 -9.71 2.22
C THR A 3 -17.08 -9.45 2.93
N GLY A 4 -16.39 -10.53 3.31
CA GLY A 4 -15.19 -10.51 4.12
C GLY A 4 -14.07 -9.70 3.51
N GLU A 5 -13.46 -8.86 4.35
CA GLU A 5 -12.07 -8.42 4.18
C GLU A 5 -11.23 -9.69 3.96
N SER A 6 -10.58 -9.81 2.80
CA SER A 6 -9.79 -10.99 2.49
C SER A 6 -8.58 -11.08 3.43
N ASP A 7 -8.58 -12.10 4.30
CA ASP A 7 -7.51 -12.55 5.21
C ASP A 7 -6.19 -12.98 4.49
N GLU A 8 -5.98 -12.54 3.25
CA GLU A 8 -4.81 -12.93 2.46
C GLU A 8 -3.55 -12.21 2.96
N THR A 9 -2.53 -13.00 3.30
CA THR A 9 -1.21 -12.49 3.68
C THR A 9 -0.40 -12.08 2.45
N PHE A 10 0.55 -11.16 2.63
CA PHE A 10 1.46 -10.75 1.55
C PHE A 10 2.20 -11.93 0.92
N ALA A 11 2.55 -12.94 1.71
CA ALA A 11 3.19 -14.16 1.21
C ALA A 11 2.30 -14.92 0.22
N GLN A 12 1.00 -15.02 0.49
CA GLN A 12 0.03 -15.67 -0.40
C GLN A 12 -0.15 -14.85 -1.69
N VAL A 13 -0.34 -13.54 -1.57
CA VAL A 13 -0.49 -12.66 -2.75
C VAL A 13 0.77 -12.66 -3.62
N LEU A 14 1.95 -12.63 -3.01
CA LEU A 14 3.22 -12.69 -3.74
C LEU A 14 3.40 -14.05 -4.44
N SER A 15 3.02 -15.15 -3.78
CA SER A 15 3.08 -16.49 -4.39
C SER A 15 2.12 -16.62 -5.58
N GLU A 16 0.91 -16.06 -5.46
CA GLU A 16 -0.07 -15.99 -6.55
C GLU A 16 0.45 -15.14 -7.71
N LEU A 17 1.06 -13.99 -7.44
CA LEU A 17 1.68 -13.12 -8.43
C LEU A 17 2.77 -13.86 -9.21
N MET A 18 3.67 -14.55 -8.49
CA MET A 18 4.73 -15.34 -9.10
C MET A 18 4.17 -16.45 -10.00
N ALA A 19 3.12 -17.15 -9.57
CA ALA A 19 2.46 -18.17 -10.38
C ALA A 19 1.79 -17.56 -11.63
N THR A 20 1.07 -16.45 -11.47
CA THR A 20 0.34 -15.76 -12.54
C THR A 20 1.26 -15.24 -13.64
N TYR A 21 2.41 -14.66 -13.26
CA TYR A 21 3.38 -14.12 -14.19
C TYR A 21 4.49 -15.11 -14.56
N LYS A 22 4.47 -16.34 -14.02
CA LYS A 22 5.56 -17.32 -14.11
C LYS A 22 6.93 -16.73 -13.70
N ALA A 23 6.91 -15.81 -12.75
CA ALA A 23 8.10 -15.12 -12.25
C ALA A 23 8.75 -15.92 -11.11
N ASN A 24 10.07 -15.95 -11.06
CA ASN A 24 10.82 -16.52 -9.93
C ASN A 24 11.28 -15.42 -8.95
N GLN A 25 11.86 -15.80 -7.81
CA GLN A 25 12.31 -14.84 -6.80
C GLN A 25 13.35 -13.84 -7.33
N SER A 26 14.20 -14.23 -8.28
CA SER A 26 15.17 -13.35 -8.91
C SER A 26 14.52 -12.30 -9.81
N ASP A 27 13.42 -12.65 -10.48
CA ASP A 27 12.64 -11.70 -11.29
C ASP A 27 11.92 -10.68 -10.40
N ILE A 28 11.34 -11.14 -9.28
CA ILE A 28 10.77 -10.24 -8.26
C ILE A 28 11.85 -9.30 -7.72
N ALA A 29 12.99 -9.86 -7.31
CA ALA A 29 14.12 -9.11 -6.76
C ALA A 29 14.61 -8.03 -7.73
N ARG A 30 14.72 -8.36 -9.02
CA ARG A 30 15.09 -7.42 -10.09
C ARG A 30 14.04 -6.32 -10.27
N ALA A 31 12.76 -6.66 -10.25
CA ALA A 31 11.67 -5.71 -10.42
C ALA A 31 11.63 -4.65 -9.30
N VAL A 32 11.97 -5.04 -8.06
CA VAL A 32 11.96 -4.12 -6.91
C VAL A 32 13.33 -3.51 -6.59
N ASP A 33 14.39 -3.90 -7.29
CA ASP A 33 15.78 -3.55 -7.01
C ASP A 33 16.20 -3.92 -5.57
N MET A 34 15.99 -5.18 -5.19
CA MET A 34 16.36 -5.73 -3.88
C MET A 34 17.03 -7.10 -4.03
N SER A 35 17.58 -7.63 -2.94
CA SER A 35 18.18 -8.97 -2.95
C SER A 35 17.12 -10.09 -2.98
N PRO A 36 17.40 -11.24 -3.62
CA PRO A 36 16.53 -12.41 -3.55
C PRO A 36 16.23 -12.87 -2.11
N SER A 37 17.18 -12.66 -1.18
CA SER A 37 16.99 -12.93 0.25
C SER A 37 15.87 -12.08 0.86
N ALA A 38 15.71 -10.82 0.44
CA ALA A 38 14.61 -9.99 0.91
C ALA A 38 13.24 -10.54 0.44
N VAL A 39 13.16 -10.96 -0.82
CA VAL A 39 11.97 -11.61 -1.39
C VAL A 39 11.64 -12.91 -0.67
N SER A 40 12.65 -13.74 -0.37
CA SER A 40 12.48 -14.96 0.40
C SER A 40 11.93 -14.68 1.81
N LEU A 41 12.38 -13.63 2.49
CA LEU A 41 11.82 -13.24 3.79
C LEU A 41 10.34 -12.85 3.70
N TRP A 42 9.90 -12.25 2.58
CA TRP A 42 8.49 -11.91 2.35
C TRP A 42 7.64 -13.15 2.08
N LEU A 43 8.12 -14.07 1.24
CA LEU A 43 7.45 -15.33 0.94
C LEU A 43 7.28 -16.22 2.18
N ASN A 44 8.24 -16.17 3.10
CA ASN A 44 8.18 -16.92 4.36
C ASN A 44 7.43 -16.16 5.48
N GLY A 45 6.85 -14.99 5.18
CA GLY A 45 6.13 -14.17 6.16
C GLY A 45 7.00 -13.63 7.30
N LYS A 46 8.34 -13.65 7.16
CA LYS A 46 9.28 -13.17 8.18
C LYS A 46 9.42 -11.65 8.18
N LYS A 47 9.15 -11.00 7.05
CA LYS A 47 9.10 -9.54 6.90
C LYS A 47 8.01 -9.16 5.92
N THR A 48 7.53 -7.92 5.97
CA THR A 48 6.70 -7.32 4.93
C THR A 48 7.52 -6.32 4.11
N PRO A 49 7.27 -6.18 2.80
CA PRO A 49 7.94 -5.18 1.97
C PRO A 49 7.57 -3.76 2.41
N ARG A 50 8.43 -2.77 2.17
CA ARG A 50 8.08 -1.35 2.33
C ARG A 50 7.20 -0.87 1.17
N ASP A 51 6.54 0.26 1.36
CA ASP A 51 5.63 0.85 0.37
C ASP A 51 6.32 1.11 -0.98
N ALA A 52 7.59 1.54 -0.95
CA ALA A 52 8.39 1.70 -2.17
C ALA A 52 8.53 0.38 -2.96
N ALA A 53 8.72 -0.76 -2.28
CA ALA A 53 8.80 -2.05 -2.94
C ALA A 53 7.42 -2.51 -3.44
N ILE A 54 6.34 -2.23 -2.70
CA ILE A 54 4.96 -2.51 -3.13
C ILE A 54 4.61 -1.72 -4.40
N ALA A 55 4.97 -0.44 -4.46
CA ALA A 55 4.75 0.40 -5.64
C ALA A 55 5.46 -0.17 -6.87
N LYS A 56 6.74 -0.54 -6.74
CA LYS A 56 7.49 -1.19 -7.83
C LYS A 56 6.89 -2.52 -8.27
N LEU A 57 6.37 -3.33 -7.33
CA LEU A 57 5.67 -4.56 -7.67
C LEU A 57 4.40 -4.28 -8.46
N ALA A 58 3.59 -3.31 -8.06
CA ALA A 58 2.37 -2.97 -8.78
C ALA A 58 2.64 -2.41 -10.18
N GLU A 59 3.73 -1.67 -10.35
CA GLU A 59 4.19 -1.17 -11.65
C GLU A 59 4.65 -2.32 -12.56
N ALA A 60 5.49 -3.23 -12.04
CA ALA A 60 6.01 -4.36 -12.81
C ALA A 60 4.96 -5.45 -13.07
N TYR A 61 3.95 -5.57 -12.20
CA TYR A 61 2.93 -6.62 -12.25
C TYR A 61 1.51 -6.01 -12.14
N PRO A 62 1.00 -5.36 -13.22
CA PRO A 62 -0.21 -4.51 -13.16
C PRO A 62 -1.52 -5.20 -12.74
N LYS A 63 -1.60 -6.54 -12.76
CA LYS A 63 -2.76 -7.29 -12.24
C LYS A 63 -2.87 -7.22 -10.71
N TYR A 64 -1.80 -6.85 -10.02
CA TYR A 64 -1.74 -6.74 -8.56
C TYR A 64 -1.59 -5.27 -8.18
N THR A 65 -2.71 -4.64 -7.80
CA THR A 65 -2.74 -3.21 -7.49
C THR A 65 -1.97 -2.90 -6.21
N VAL A 66 -1.48 -1.66 -6.09
CA VAL A 66 -0.89 -1.14 -4.85
C VAL A 66 -1.82 -1.37 -3.66
N GLN A 67 -3.12 -1.13 -3.83
CA GLN A 67 -4.11 -1.33 -2.77
C GLN A 67 -4.16 -2.78 -2.28
N ARG A 68 -4.21 -3.77 -3.18
CA ARG A 68 -4.24 -5.20 -2.81
C ARG A 68 -2.95 -5.62 -2.11
N LEU A 69 -1.80 -5.25 -2.67
CA LEU A 69 -0.49 -5.59 -2.12
C LEU A 69 -0.27 -4.94 -0.74
N THR A 70 -0.69 -3.69 -0.53
CA THR A 70 -0.57 -3.02 0.77
C THR A 70 -1.54 -3.59 1.81
N ALA A 71 -2.78 -3.89 1.43
CA ALA A 71 -3.73 -4.57 2.32
C ALA A 71 -3.19 -5.94 2.78
N ALA A 72 -2.65 -6.74 1.85
CA ALA A 72 -2.05 -8.03 2.15
C ALA A 72 -0.77 -7.91 3.01
N ALA A 73 -0.05 -6.79 2.94
CA ALA A 73 1.08 -6.48 3.82
C ALA A 73 0.66 -6.18 5.27
N GLY A 74 -0.63 -6.24 5.60
CA GLY A 74 -1.17 -5.95 6.93
C GLY A 74 -1.05 -4.48 7.31
N ARG A 75 -0.71 -3.62 6.33
CA ARG A 75 -0.72 -2.17 6.53
C ARG A 75 -2.10 -1.65 6.16
N LYS A 76 -2.63 -0.75 6.98
CA LYS A 76 -3.79 0.06 6.62
C LYS A 76 -3.36 1.02 5.52
N ALA A 77 -3.32 0.55 4.27
CA ALA A 77 -3.27 1.45 3.12
C ALA A 77 -4.39 2.47 3.32
N PRO A 78 -4.14 3.79 3.21
CA PRO A 78 -5.23 4.74 3.17
C PRO A 78 -6.14 4.33 2.00
N ALA A 79 -7.36 3.88 2.30
CA ALA A 79 -8.33 3.65 1.26
C ALA A 79 -8.56 4.98 0.52
N PRO A 80 -8.79 4.96 -0.80
CA PRO A 80 -9.20 6.17 -1.50
C PRO A 80 -10.41 6.78 -0.78
N LEU A 81 -10.40 8.10 -0.59
CA LEU A 81 -11.58 8.79 -0.08
C LEU A 81 -12.74 8.51 -1.04
N THR A 82 -13.86 8.03 -0.51
CA THR A 82 -15.11 8.00 -1.28
C THR A 82 -15.49 9.44 -1.67
N PRO A 83 -16.23 9.64 -2.77
CA PRO A 83 -16.69 10.97 -3.16
C PRO A 83 -17.36 11.73 -2.00
N ASP A 84 -18.26 11.06 -1.27
CA ASP A 84 -18.95 11.62 -0.10
C ASP A 84 -17.98 12.06 1.01
N ARG A 85 -16.94 11.25 1.27
CA ARG A 85 -15.94 11.59 2.30
C ARG A 85 -15.05 12.74 1.87
N ARG A 86 -14.71 12.83 0.59
CA ARG A 86 -13.96 13.97 0.04
C ARG A 86 -14.74 15.27 0.21
N GLU A 87 -16.02 15.25 -0.12
CA GLU A 87 -16.89 16.44 0.00
C GLU A 87 -17.00 16.91 1.45
N VAL A 88 -17.20 15.99 2.41
CA VAL A 88 -17.23 16.32 3.85
C VAL A 88 -15.91 16.93 4.32
N VAL A 89 -14.76 16.43 3.85
CA VAL A 89 -13.46 17.01 4.21
C VAL A 89 -13.35 18.44 3.71
N LEU A 90 -13.76 18.71 2.47
CA LEU A 90 -13.73 20.06 1.90
C LEU A 90 -14.68 21.01 2.65
N ASP A 91 -15.91 20.59 2.95
CA ASP A 91 -16.88 21.38 3.74
C ASP A 91 -16.36 21.73 5.16
N VAL A 92 -15.60 20.83 5.79
CA VAL A 92 -14.93 21.14 7.05
C VAL A 92 -13.85 22.19 6.86
N PHE A 93 -13.00 22.06 5.84
CA PHE A 93 -11.92 23.00 5.58
C PHE A 93 -12.42 24.40 5.20
N ASP A 94 -13.53 24.50 4.46
CA ASP A 94 -14.15 25.77 4.07
C ASP A 94 -14.65 26.60 5.27
N ARG A 95 -14.87 25.97 6.43
CA ARG A 95 -15.31 26.63 7.66
C ARG A 95 -14.18 27.05 8.60
N LEU A 96 -12.93 26.76 8.23
CA LEU A 96 -11.75 27.10 9.03
C LEU A 96 -11.12 28.41 8.54
N THR A 97 -10.40 29.09 9.44
CA THR A 97 -9.52 30.20 9.04
C THR A 97 -8.28 29.70 8.30
N GLU A 98 -7.61 30.55 7.53
CA GLU A 98 -6.38 30.19 6.81
C GLU A 98 -5.30 29.62 7.73
N GLU A 99 -5.05 30.24 8.90
CA GLU A 99 -4.09 29.73 9.90
C GLU A 99 -4.48 28.33 10.41
N GLN A 100 -5.77 28.06 10.61
CA GLN A 100 -6.25 26.74 11.06
C GLN A 100 -6.10 25.69 9.96
N GLN A 101 -6.38 26.05 8.71
CA GLN A 101 -6.17 25.18 7.56
C GLN A 101 -4.68 24.82 7.43
N GLU A 102 -3.79 25.81 7.53
CA GLU A 102 -2.35 25.60 7.43
C GLU A 102 -1.83 24.68 8.54
N LEU A 103 -2.24 24.93 9.80
CA LEU A 103 -1.87 24.10 10.93
C LEU A 103 -2.31 22.64 10.74
N LEU A 104 -3.54 22.40 10.28
CA LEU A 104 -4.06 21.06 10.05
C LEU A 104 -3.41 20.38 8.84
N LEU A 105 -3.08 21.14 7.79
CA LEU A 105 -2.35 20.60 6.64
C LEU A 105 -0.96 20.12 7.03
N ILE A 106 -0.23 20.85 7.88
CA ILE A 106 1.07 20.42 8.41
C ILE A 106 0.93 19.09 9.16
N GLN A 107 -0.07 18.97 10.04
CA GLN A 107 -0.32 17.74 10.80
C GLN A 107 -0.70 16.58 9.87
N ALA A 108 -1.65 16.81 8.96
CA ALA A 108 -2.09 15.80 8.00
C ALA A 108 -0.94 15.33 7.11
N ARG A 109 -0.05 16.24 6.70
CA ARG A 109 1.15 15.92 5.94
C ARG A 109 2.12 15.05 6.72
N ALA A 110 2.41 15.40 7.97
CA ALA A 110 3.27 14.60 8.84
C ALA A 110 2.72 13.18 9.03
N VAL A 111 1.40 13.04 9.24
CA VAL A 111 0.75 11.74 9.34
C VAL A 111 0.84 10.97 8.01
N ALA A 112 0.61 11.63 6.87
CA ALA A 112 0.72 11.01 5.55
C ALA A 112 2.15 10.53 5.23
N ASP A 113 3.17 11.33 5.53
CA ASP A 113 4.57 11.01 5.32
C ASP A 113 5.02 9.86 6.25
N SER A 114 4.45 9.75 7.45
CA SER A 114 4.72 8.63 8.37
C SER A 114 4.26 7.27 7.82
N ASN A 115 3.31 7.26 6.87
CA ASN A 115 2.91 6.04 6.19
C ASN A 115 3.92 5.60 5.12
N GLN A 116 4.79 6.50 4.65
CA GLN A 116 5.73 6.24 3.55
C GLN A 116 7.12 5.78 4.02
N GLY A 117 7.43 5.86 5.33
CA GLY A 117 8.72 5.48 5.94
C GLY A 117 8.81 4.03 6.38
#